data_AF-A0A9X1P8T9-F1
#
_entry.id   AF-A0A9X1P8T9-F1
#
_cell.length_a   1.000
_cell.length_b   1.000
_cell.length_c   1.000
_cell.angle_alpha   90.00
_cell.angle_beta   90.00
_cell.angle_gamma   90.00
#
_symmetry.space_group_name_H-M   'P 1'
#
loop_
_entity.id
_entity.type
_entity.pdbx_description
1 polymer ?
#
loop_
_entity_poly.entity_id
_entity_poly.type
_entity_poly.pdbx_seq_one_letter_code
_entity_poly.pdbx_strand_id
1 'polypeptide(L)'
;MKRRDAIKDLSMLPLAGSIMLPQKKAAETVSRSTEIAASKEIYQAIGVEPIINCRGTFTIIGGSIERPEVRAAMDAAAQVFVQYDELAFGAGKRLAELTGAEWGLVSAGCAAGMKHVTVACVTGGNPEKLIRVPNLAGFDKTEVIIPRYSRNVYDHALRNVGVTLITVDSIEELSNAISSRTAMIYLMAGDESMSGPMSLEAISKLAKPKNIPVMVDAAAEDLTIPNVHLKLGADVVIYSGGKALCGPQCAGLVLGRKDLLMSAWQASAPHHGPGRDNKVGREETMGMVAAVEAWIKRDHAGEWKRWLSWLDNISKKVSTIESVKTTVVEPKQLSNRTPQLRVSWDPAKLNITGEEIAELFGRTKPRIALGGGSRDGATFISITTGQMQPGDDKVVSDRLFEVLSQKRAPQKAEMAAASVSLKGHWDANVEFFSSTSKQTLIIEQDGNWLEGSHKGEFSVRELQGTVEGNEFKMRSTDRQPGDAITFMFSGTVKDDVMTGSIYMGEYMTAKFTAKKLKFKMKREKIMIPSGPPLAT
;
A
#
# COMPACT_ATOMS: atom_id res chain seq x y z
N MET A 1 -58.07 -9.66 -23.45
CA MET A 1 -57.71 -10.16 -24.79
C MET A 1 -56.70 -11.30 -24.68
N LYS A 2 -57.01 -12.48 -25.22
CA LYS A 2 -56.04 -13.60 -25.41
C LYS A 2 -56.37 -14.35 -26.71
N ARG A 3 -55.31 -14.91 -27.31
CA ARG A 3 -55.16 -15.82 -28.48
C ARG A 3 -54.59 -15.10 -29.71
N ARG A 4 -53.29 -15.27 -30.03
CA ARG A 4 -52.60 -16.40 -30.73
C ARG A 4 -52.93 -16.44 -32.23
N ASP A 5 -51.93 -16.12 -33.06
CA ASP A 5 -51.58 -16.68 -34.39
C ASP A 5 -50.17 -16.11 -34.72
N ALA A 6 -49.07 -16.84 -34.96
CA ALA A 6 -48.75 -17.98 -35.84
C ALA A 6 -48.43 -17.59 -37.31
N ILE A 7 -47.13 -17.28 -37.53
CA ILE A 7 -46.22 -17.68 -38.63
C ILE A 7 -46.81 -17.88 -40.04
N LYS A 8 -46.32 -17.06 -40.99
CA LYS A 8 -45.94 -17.30 -42.42
C LYS A 8 -45.71 -15.90 -43.03
N ASP A 9 -44.59 -15.54 -43.66
CA ASP A 9 -43.94 -16.16 -44.80
C ASP A 9 -42.43 -15.84 -44.87
N LEU A 10 -41.69 -16.80 -45.42
CA LEU A 10 -40.30 -16.70 -45.84
C LEU A 10 -40.26 -16.64 -47.38
N SER A 11 -39.37 -15.80 -47.93
CA SER A 11 -38.82 -15.74 -49.31
C SER A 11 -38.95 -14.29 -49.84
N MET A 12 -37.96 -13.63 -50.44
CA MET A 12 -36.72 -14.04 -51.09
C MET A 12 -35.63 -12.97 -50.88
N LEU A 13 -34.37 -13.41 -50.81
CA LEU A 13 -33.19 -12.59 -51.10
C LEU A 13 -33.04 -12.39 -52.61
N PRO A 14 -32.32 -11.34 -53.06
CA PRO A 14 -31.01 -11.62 -53.61
C PRO A 14 -29.88 -10.70 -53.12
N LEU A 15 -28.67 -11.24 -53.24
CA LEU A 15 -27.35 -10.70 -52.91
C LEU A 15 -27.01 -9.38 -53.64
N ALA A 16 -26.28 -8.49 -52.95
CA ALA A 16 -24.90 -8.09 -53.26
C ALA A 16 -24.59 -6.68 -52.72
N GLY A 17 -23.49 -6.53 -51.97
CA GLY A 17 -22.99 -5.22 -51.55
C GLY A 17 -22.13 -5.26 -50.30
N SER A 18 -20.93 -5.82 -50.43
CA SER A 18 -19.89 -5.83 -49.40
C SER A 18 -19.42 -4.40 -49.11
N ILE A 19 -19.88 -3.80 -48.01
CA ILE A 19 -19.15 -2.71 -47.33
C ILE A 19 -18.91 -3.19 -45.90
N MET A 20 -17.72 -3.74 -45.64
CA MET A 20 -17.24 -3.92 -44.28
C MET A 20 -17.03 -2.53 -43.67
N LEU A 21 -18.00 -2.09 -42.88
CA LEU A 21 -17.90 -0.89 -42.07
C LEU A 21 -16.99 -1.14 -40.85
N PRO A 22 -16.07 -0.22 -40.49
CA PRO A 22 -15.34 -0.24 -39.21
C PRO A 22 -16.23 0.05 -37.98
N GLN A 23 -17.55 0.05 -38.12
CA GLN A 23 -18.48 0.72 -37.21
C GLN A 23 -18.55 0.10 -35.80
N LYS A 24 -18.32 -1.21 -35.62
CA LYS A 24 -18.37 -1.81 -34.27
C LYS A 24 -17.25 -1.31 -33.35
N LYS A 25 -16.00 -1.26 -33.85
CA LYS A 25 -14.87 -0.72 -33.07
C LYS A 25 -15.00 0.77 -32.84
N ALA A 26 -15.48 1.53 -33.83
CA ALA A 26 -15.69 2.96 -33.69
C ALA A 26 -16.78 3.28 -32.65
N ALA A 27 -17.91 2.57 -32.68
CA ALA A 27 -19.00 2.74 -31.72
C ALA A 27 -18.60 2.33 -30.29
N GLU A 28 -17.89 1.21 -30.12
CA GLU A 28 -17.36 0.79 -28.80
C GLU A 28 -16.33 1.80 -28.26
N THR A 29 -15.49 2.37 -29.13
CA THR A 29 -14.47 3.37 -28.73
C THR A 29 -15.12 4.70 -28.32
N VAL A 30 -16.19 5.13 -29.00
CA VAL A 30 -16.94 6.36 -28.69
C VAL A 30 -17.79 6.19 -27.42
N SER A 31 -18.40 5.02 -27.19
CA SER A 31 -19.09 4.71 -25.92
C SER A 31 -18.12 4.74 -24.73
N ARG A 32 -16.94 4.14 -24.90
CA ARG A 32 -15.95 4.08 -23.82
C ARG A 32 -15.32 5.45 -23.50
N SER A 33 -15.11 6.31 -24.51
CA SER A 33 -14.57 7.65 -24.27
C SER A 33 -15.58 8.56 -23.54
N THR A 34 -16.86 8.45 -23.86
CA THR A 34 -17.94 9.19 -23.18
C THR A 34 -18.14 8.72 -21.73
N GLU A 35 -18.09 7.40 -21.48
CA GLU A 35 -18.10 6.85 -20.11
C GLU A 35 -16.91 7.30 -19.25
N ILE A 36 -15.71 7.33 -19.82
CA ILE A 36 -14.51 7.82 -19.11
C ILE A 36 -14.62 9.32 -18.80
N ALA A 37 -15.14 10.12 -19.73
CA ALA A 37 -15.37 11.55 -19.50
C ALA A 37 -16.36 11.77 -18.34
N ALA A 38 -17.51 11.11 -18.38
CA ALA A 38 -18.50 11.17 -17.29
C ALA A 38 -17.92 10.71 -15.94
N SER A 39 -17.04 9.70 -15.94
CA SER A 39 -16.37 9.23 -14.71
C SER A 39 -15.42 10.27 -14.12
N LYS A 40 -14.71 11.03 -14.97
CA LYS A 40 -13.81 12.11 -14.50
C LYS A 40 -14.60 13.27 -13.91
N GLU A 41 -15.76 13.59 -14.50
CA GLU A 41 -16.64 14.66 -14.05
C GLU A 41 -17.14 14.43 -12.61
N ILE A 42 -17.38 13.19 -12.19
CA ILE A 42 -17.79 12.86 -10.81
C ILE A 42 -16.76 13.35 -9.79
N TYR A 43 -15.46 13.11 -10.04
CA TYR A 43 -14.39 13.57 -9.14
C TYR A 43 -14.18 15.09 -9.24
N GLN A 44 -14.22 15.63 -10.45
CA GLN A 44 -13.99 17.06 -10.67
C GLN A 44 -15.11 17.92 -10.08
N ALA A 45 -16.35 17.42 -10.04
CA ALA A 45 -17.50 18.08 -9.40
C ALA A 45 -17.28 18.35 -7.90
N ILE A 46 -16.42 17.56 -7.23
CA ILE A 46 -16.03 17.77 -5.83
C ILE A 46 -14.60 18.35 -5.67
N GLY A 47 -14.03 18.89 -6.75
CA GLY A 47 -12.71 19.53 -6.75
C GLY A 47 -11.53 18.55 -6.78
N VAL A 48 -11.76 17.26 -7.07
CA VAL A 48 -10.71 16.24 -7.15
C VAL A 48 -10.31 16.04 -8.60
N GLU A 49 -9.03 16.25 -8.91
CA GLU A 49 -8.49 16.01 -10.24
C GLU A 49 -8.04 14.55 -10.41
N PRO A 50 -8.57 13.81 -11.41
CA PRO A 50 -8.16 12.44 -11.70
C PRO A 50 -6.67 12.31 -12.03
N ILE A 51 -6.11 11.13 -11.78
CA ILE A 51 -4.68 10.83 -11.90
C ILE A 51 -4.49 9.61 -12.81
N ILE A 52 -3.52 9.68 -13.72
CA ILE A 52 -3.01 8.53 -14.47
C ILE A 52 -2.07 7.75 -13.54
N ASN A 53 -2.40 6.49 -13.27
CA ASN A 53 -1.66 5.65 -12.33
C ASN A 53 -0.54 4.87 -13.03
N CYS A 54 0.68 5.40 -12.92
CA CYS A 54 1.92 4.72 -13.32
C CYS A 54 2.75 4.28 -12.11
N ARG A 55 2.16 4.25 -10.90
CA ARG A 55 2.86 3.95 -9.65
C ARG A 55 2.63 2.53 -9.16
N GLY A 56 1.44 1.98 -9.40
CA GLY A 56 1.01 0.65 -8.95
C GLY A 56 -0.23 0.72 -8.07
N THR A 57 -0.48 -0.31 -7.26
CA THR A 57 -1.72 -0.51 -6.50
C THR A 57 -1.69 0.16 -5.11
N PHE A 58 -1.20 1.39 -5.06
CA PHE A 58 -1.12 2.16 -3.82
C PHE A 58 -2.53 2.59 -3.37
N THR A 59 -2.82 2.43 -2.08
CA THR A 59 -4.14 2.77 -1.51
C THR A 59 -4.44 4.26 -1.63
N ILE A 60 -3.43 5.13 -1.48
CA ILE A 60 -3.55 6.59 -1.61
C ILE A 60 -4.09 7.07 -2.97
N ILE A 61 -4.09 6.20 -3.99
CA ILE A 61 -4.62 6.46 -5.34
C ILE A 61 -5.72 5.47 -5.76
N GLY A 62 -6.28 4.72 -4.80
CA GLY A 62 -7.43 3.84 -5.03
C GLY A 62 -7.11 2.41 -5.47
N GLY A 63 -5.84 1.98 -5.48
CA GLY A 63 -5.46 0.62 -5.86
C GLY A 63 -5.61 0.37 -7.36
N SER A 64 -6.43 -0.63 -7.72
CA SER A 64 -6.72 -0.97 -9.11
C SER A 64 -8.14 -0.61 -9.54
N ILE A 65 -8.31 -0.39 -10.85
CA ILE A 65 -9.64 -0.20 -11.44
C ILE A 65 -10.29 -1.58 -11.56
N GLU A 66 -11.52 -1.68 -11.04
CA GLU A 66 -12.32 -2.90 -11.10
C GLU A 66 -12.52 -3.39 -12.54
N ARG A 67 -12.66 -4.70 -12.71
CA ARG A 67 -13.01 -5.28 -14.01
C ARG A 67 -14.50 -5.04 -14.34
N PRO A 68 -14.91 -5.00 -15.62
CA PRO A 68 -16.32 -4.89 -16.00
C PRO A 68 -17.21 -5.97 -15.35
N GLU A 69 -16.70 -7.21 -15.26
CA GLU A 69 -17.39 -8.34 -14.63
C GLU A 69 -17.66 -8.08 -13.14
N VAL A 70 -16.72 -7.43 -12.44
CA VAL A 70 -16.83 -7.08 -11.02
C VAL A 70 -17.90 -6.03 -10.81
N ARG A 71 -17.85 -4.92 -11.58
CA ARG A 71 -18.86 -3.86 -11.51
C ARG A 71 -20.26 -4.36 -11.82
N ALA A 72 -20.40 -5.21 -12.84
CA ALA A 72 -21.68 -5.80 -13.20
C ALA A 72 -22.25 -6.70 -12.07
N ALA A 73 -21.39 -7.49 -11.41
CA ALA A 73 -21.80 -8.31 -10.28
C ALA A 73 -22.20 -7.46 -9.07
N MET A 74 -21.46 -6.38 -8.78
CA MET A 74 -21.78 -5.45 -7.69
C MET A 74 -23.11 -4.72 -7.94
N ASP A 75 -23.31 -4.21 -9.15
CA ASP A 75 -24.54 -3.52 -9.55
C ASP A 75 -25.76 -4.44 -9.41
N ALA A 76 -25.65 -5.68 -9.91
CA ALA A 76 -26.73 -6.68 -9.76
C ALA A 76 -27.00 -7.04 -8.30
N ALA A 77 -25.95 -7.25 -7.49
CA ALA A 77 -26.08 -7.57 -6.08
C ALA A 77 -26.71 -6.43 -5.26
N ALA A 78 -26.52 -5.18 -5.67
CA ALA A 78 -27.10 -4.02 -4.98
C ALA A 78 -28.63 -3.99 -5.05
N GLN A 79 -29.26 -4.69 -6.01
CA GLN A 79 -30.71 -4.60 -6.28
C GLN A 79 -31.59 -5.53 -5.42
N VAL A 80 -31.02 -6.50 -4.71
CA VAL A 80 -31.80 -7.52 -3.97
C VAL A 80 -31.22 -7.79 -2.57
N PHE A 81 -32.08 -8.10 -1.61
CA PHE A 81 -31.67 -8.50 -0.26
C PHE A 81 -31.40 -10.01 -0.18
N VAL A 82 -30.43 -10.40 0.65
CA VAL A 82 -30.08 -11.79 0.95
C VAL A 82 -29.73 -11.93 2.43
N GLN A 83 -29.82 -13.14 2.98
CA GLN A 83 -29.31 -13.47 4.31
C GLN A 83 -27.78 -13.67 4.21
N TYR A 84 -27.01 -13.06 5.12
CA TYR A 84 -25.55 -12.96 4.98
C TYR A 84 -24.79 -14.27 5.23
N ASP A 85 -25.30 -15.16 6.08
CA ASP A 85 -24.73 -16.49 6.24
C ASP A 85 -24.96 -17.32 4.99
N GLU A 86 -26.16 -17.31 4.41
CA GLU A 86 -26.44 -17.98 3.13
C GLU A 86 -25.49 -17.46 2.02
N LEU A 87 -25.31 -16.14 1.94
CA LEU A 87 -24.36 -15.52 1.02
C LEU A 87 -22.91 -15.97 1.30
N ALA A 88 -22.45 -15.91 2.55
CA ALA A 88 -21.09 -16.29 2.92
C ALA A 88 -20.82 -17.78 2.62
N PHE A 89 -21.80 -18.66 2.86
CA PHE A 89 -21.69 -20.08 2.55
C PHE A 89 -21.65 -20.32 1.03
N GLY A 90 -22.52 -19.65 0.27
CA GLY A 90 -22.55 -19.74 -1.19
C GLY A 90 -21.26 -19.22 -1.83
N ALA A 91 -20.81 -18.03 -1.43
CA ALA A 91 -19.56 -17.44 -1.90
C ALA A 91 -18.35 -18.29 -1.50
N GLY A 92 -18.28 -18.75 -0.25
CA GLY A 92 -17.18 -19.56 0.24
C GLY A 92 -17.04 -20.89 -0.50
N LYS A 93 -18.15 -21.57 -0.77
CA LYS A 93 -18.18 -22.77 -1.62
C LYS A 93 -17.70 -22.46 -3.03
N ARG A 94 -18.21 -21.38 -3.65
CA ARG A 94 -17.84 -21.00 -5.02
C ARG A 94 -16.34 -20.69 -5.14
N LEU A 95 -15.78 -19.95 -4.18
CA LEU A 95 -14.35 -19.65 -4.13
C LEU A 95 -13.51 -20.91 -3.96
N ALA A 96 -13.95 -21.88 -3.15
CA ALA A 96 -13.30 -23.18 -3.03
C ALA A 96 -13.27 -23.93 -4.38
N GLU A 97 -14.39 -23.99 -5.09
CA GLU A 97 -14.48 -24.61 -6.42
C GLU A 97 -13.52 -23.97 -7.44
N LEU A 98 -13.41 -22.64 -7.43
CA LEU A 98 -12.58 -21.89 -8.38
C LEU A 98 -11.08 -22.02 -8.10
N THR A 99 -10.69 -22.08 -6.83
CA THR A 99 -9.29 -21.97 -6.40
C THR A 99 -8.64 -23.29 -6.02
N GLY A 100 -9.47 -24.31 -5.73
CA GLY A 100 -9.02 -25.59 -5.17
C GLY A 100 -8.65 -25.53 -3.68
N ALA A 101 -8.89 -24.41 -3.00
CA ALA A 101 -8.80 -24.33 -1.54
C ALA A 101 -9.95 -25.10 -0.88
N GLU A 102 -9.81 -25.45 0.40
CA GLU A 102 -10.87 -26.15 1.14
C GLU A 102 -12.10 -25.25 1.35
N TRP A 103 -11.88 -23.96 1.60
CA TRP A 103 -12.92 -22.94 1.73
C TRP A 103 -12.44 -21.55 1.32
N GLY A 104 -13.38 -20.63 1.11
CA GLY A 104 -13.12 -19.22 0.89
C GLY A 104 -13.96 -18.31 1.79
N LEU A 105 -13.47 -17.10 2.04
CA LEU A 105 -14.16 -16.04 2.76
C LEU A 105 -13.82 -14.69 2.11
N VAL A 106 -14.81 -13.81 2.01
CA VAL A 106 -14.59 -12.40 1.62
C VAL A 106 -14.61 -11.54 2.87
N SER A 107 -13.67 -10.61 2.96
CA SER A 107 -13.51 -9.68 4.11
C SER A 107 -13.38 -8.23 3.63
N ALA A 108 -13.50 -7.26 4.55
CA ALA A 108 -13.30 -5.83 4.27
C ALA A 108 -11.80 -5.48 4.15
N GLY A 109 -11.16 -5.99 3.10
CA GLY A 109 -9.73 -5.83 2.82
C GLY A 109 -8.89 -6.94 3.47
N CYS A 110 -7.64 -7.07 3.02
CA CYS A 110 -6.71 -8.08 3.55
C CYS A 110 -6.51 -7.95 5.07
N ALA A 111 -6.40 -6.71 5.58
CA ALA A 111 -6.25 -6.43 7.01
C ALA A 111 -7.43 -6.94 7.85
N ALA A 112 -8.67 -6.82 7.36
CA ALA A 112 -9.84 -7.39 8.04
C ALA A 112 -9.78 -8.92 8.04
N GLY A 113 -9.41 -9.53 6.91
CA GLY A 113 -9.17 -10.97 6.83
C GLY A 113 -8.14 -11.45 7.85
N MET A 114 -7.00 -10.76 7.96
CA MET A 114 -5.96 -11.07 8.97
C MET A 114 -6.53 -10.99 10.39
N LYS A 115 -7.25 -9.92 10.71
CA LYS A 115 -7.89 -9.73 12.02
C LYS A 115 -8.91 -10.83 12.31
N HIS A 116 -9.78 -11.19 11.36
CA HIS A 116 -10.77 -12.26 11.54
C HIS A 116 -10.12 -13.62 11.80
N VAL A 117 -9.06 -13.96 11.07
CA VAL A 117 -8.32 -15.21 11.27
C VAL A 117 -7.57 -15.19 12.61
N THR A 118 -6.95 -14.07 13.00
CA THR A 118 -6.32 -13.95 14.33
C THR A 118 -7.35 -14.12 15.45
N VAL A 119 -8.53 -13.50 15.34
CA VAL A 119 -9.63 -13.70 16.30
C VAL A 119 -10.10 -15.16 16.31
N ALA A 120 -10.20 -15.81 15.15
CA ALA A 120 -10.56 -17.22 15.06
C ALA A 120 -9.56 -18.12 15.80
N CYS A 121 -8.25 -17.89 15.63
CA CYS A 121 -7.19 -18.63 16.32
C CYS A 121 -7.19 -18.41 17.84
N VAL A 122 -7.54 -17.20 18.30
CA VAL A 122 -7.58 -16.85 19.73
C VAL A 122 -8.84 -17.40 20.42
N THR A 123 -9.99 -17.37 19.73
CA THR A 123 -11.30 -17.70 20.31
C THR A 123 -11.72 -19.15 20.06
N GLY A 124 -11.20 -19.80 19.02
CA GLY A 124 -11.66 -21.09 18.55
C GLY A 124 -13.12 -21.07 18.05
N GLY A 125 -13.63 -19.90 17.62
CA GLY A 125 -15.02 -19.72 17.22
C GLY A 125 -16.02 -19.60 18.38
N ASN A 126 -15.56 -19.54 19.64
CA ASN A 126 -16.44 -19.39 20.80
C ASN A 126 -16.98 -17.93 20.92
N PRO A 127 -18.30 -17.69 20.83
CA PRO A 127 -18.88 -16.34 20.92
C PRO A 127 -18.66 -15.63 22.26
N GLU A 128 -18.55 -16.37 23.37
CA GLU A 128 -18.25 -15.78 24.67
C GLU A 128 -16.83 -15.21 24.71
N LYS A 129 -15.87 -15.92 24.11
CA LYS A 129 -14.51 -15.40 23.93
C LYS A 129 -14.54 -14.22 22.95
N LEU A 130 -15.28 -14.33 21.85
CA LEU A 130 -15.35 -13.30 20.81
C LEU A 130 -15.71 -11.91 21.36
N ILE A 131 -16.75 -11.80 22.21
CA ILE A 131 -17.21 -10.51 22.75
C ILE A 131 -16.25 -9.86 23.76
N ARG A 132 -15.23 -10.60 24.23
CA ARG A 132 -14.23 -10.10 25.19
C ARG A 132 -12.99 -9.52 24.50
N VAL A 133 -12.75 -9.87 23.24
CA VAL A 133 -11.67 -9.28 22.43
C VAL A 133 -11.89 -7.76 22.32
N PRO A 134 -10.86 -6.91 22.58
CA PRO A 134 -9.43 -7.23 22.60
C PRO A 134 -8.84 -7.55 23.99
N ASN A 135 -9.65 -7.64 25.05
CA ASN A 135 -9.13 -8.05 26.34
C ASN A 135 -9.02 -9.58 26.42
N LEU A 136 -7.80 -10.09 26.28
CA LEU A 136 -7.51 -11.54 26.28
C LEU A 136 -7.23 -12.12 27.67
N ALA A 137 -7.51 -11.38 28.74
CA ALA A 137 -7.35 -11.89 30.11
C ALA A 137 -8.17 -13.18 30.31
N GLY A 138 -7.50 -14.25 30.78
CA GLY A 138 -8.11 -15.56 30.98
C GLY A 138 -8.20 -16.44 29.73
N PHE A 139 -7.63 -16.03 28.59
CA PHE A 139 -7.59 -16.83 27.38
C PHE A 139 -6.34 -17.71 27.37
N ASP A 140 -6.48 -18.92 26.81
CA ASP A 140 -5.36 -19.85 26.64
C ASP A 140 -4.40 -19.39 25.55
N LYS A 141 -4.91 -18.72 24.52
CA LYS A 141 -4.20 -18.31 23.31
C LYS A 141 -4.11 -16.77 23.26
N THR A 142 -2.90 -16.23 23.35
CA THR A 142 -2.67 -14.78 23.46
C THR A 142 -1.47 -14.27 22.67
N GLU A 143 -0.70 -15.15 22.02
CA GLU A 143 0.54 -14.81 21.32
C GLU A 143 0.46 -15.15 19.84
N VAL A 144 0.98 -14.25 18.99
CA VAL A 144 1.23 -14.53 17.56
C VAL A 144 2.73 -14.46 17.33
N ILE A 145 3.31 -15.52 16.77
CA ILE A 145 4.73 -15.53 16.41
C ILE A 145 4.88 -15.01 14.98
N ILE A 146 5.89 -14.18 14.76
CA ILE A 146 6.13 -13.49 13.48
C ILE A 146 7.64 -13.46 13.17
N PRO A 147 8.10 -13.96 12.01
CA PRO A 147 9.49 -13.76 11.59
C PRO A 147 9.80 -12.27 11.45
N ARG A 148 11.02 -11.82 11.78
CA ARG A 148 11.37 -10.39 11.71
C ARG A 148 11.15 -9.77 10.34
N TYR A 149 11.45 -10.49 9.25
CA TYR A 149 11.22 -10.03 7.89
C TYR A 149 9.74 -9.78 7.57
N SER A 150 8.84 -10.42 8.33
CA SER A 150 7.39 -10.26 8.16
C SER A 150 6.82 -9.06 8.94
N ARG A 151 7.58 -8.42 9.83
CA ARG A 151 7.13 -7.22 10.57
C ARG A 151 6.89 -6.07 9.60
N ASN A 152 5.68 -5.52 9.59
CA ASN A 152 5.30 -4.41 8.74
C ASN A 152 4.07 -3.68 9.30
N VAL A 153 3.69 -2.54 8.70
CA VAL A 153 2.64 -1.65 9.23
C VAL A 153 1.27 -2.33 9.35
N TYR A 154 1.01 -3.34 8.51
CA TYR A 154 -0.26 -4.07 8.50
C TYR A 154 -0.37 -5.10 9.62
N ASP A 155 0.71 -5.41 10.34
CA ASP A 155 0.65 -6.25 11.55
C ASP A 155 -0.17 -5.60 12.69
N HIS A 156 -0.51 -4.31 12.56
CA HIS A 156 -1.54 -3.62 13.35
C HIS A 156 -2.87 -4.39 13.36
N ALA A 157 -3.25 -5.05 12.26
CA ALA A 157 -4.48 -5.83 12.18
C ALA A 157 -4.52 -6.95 13.23
N LEU A 158 -3.37 -7.57 13.50
CA LEU A 158 -3.22 -8.61 14.50
C LEU A 158 -3.19 -7.99 15.90
N ARG A 159 -2.42 -6.92 16.10
CA ARG A 159 -2.32 -6.20 17.40
C ARG A 159 -3.66 -5.65 17.89
N ASN A 160 -4.55 -5.26 16.99
CA ASN A 160 -5.91 -4.82 17.32
C ASN A 160 -6.77 -5.92 17.99
N VAL A 161 -6.34 -7.18 17.97
CA VAL A 161 -6.98 -8.30 18.69
C VAL A 161 -6.54 -8.36 20.16
N GLY A 162 -5.49 -7.62 20.56
CA GLY A 162 -4.92 -7.66 21.90
C GLY A 162 -3.88 -8.75 22.12
N VAL A 163 -3.41 -9.40 21.04
CA VAL A 163 -2.34 -10.40 21.10
C VAL A 163 -0.97 -9.76 21.32
N THR A 164 -0.08 -10.49 21.97
CA THR A 164 1.34 -10.16 22.03
C THR A 164 2.04 -10.71 20.79
N LEU A 165 2.78 -9.86 20.06
CA LEU A 165 3.62 -10.30 18.95
C LEU A 165 4.98 -10.78 19.45
N ILE A 166 5.33 -12.03 19.16
CA ILE A 166 6.63 -12.62 19.46
C ILE A 166 7.45 -12.64 18.17
N THR A 167 8.48 -11.78 18.09
CA THR A 167 9.32 -11.67 16.89
C THR A 167 10.51 -12.62 17.00
N VAL A 168 10.77 -13.39 15.94
CA VAL A 168 11.86 -14.38 15.87
C VAL A 168 12.70 -14.20 14.60
N ASP A 169 13.98 -14.55 14.67
CA ASP A 169 14.96 -14.39 13.59
C ASP A 169 15.46 -15.74 13.03
N SER A 170 15.16 -16.87 13.69
CA SER A 170 15.59 -18.21 13.27
C SER A 170 14.57 -19.31 13.60
N ILE A 171 14.74 -20.50 13.00
CA ILE A 171 13.88 -21.68 13.28
C ILE A 171 14.08 -22.16 14.72
N GLU A 172 15.28 -22.01 15.28
CA GLU A 172 15.56 -22.32 16.67
C GLU A 172 14.78 -21.38 17.60
N GLU A 173 14.85 -20.07 17.36
CA GLU A 173 14.06 -19.09 18.12
C GLU A 173 12.56 -19.34 17.97
N LEU A 174 12.08 -19.66 16.76
CA LEU A 174 10.69 -20.05 16.54
C LEU A 174 10.31 -21.27 17.39
N SER A 175 11.13 -22.32 17.40
CA SER A 175 10.90 -23.52 18.21
C SER A 175 10.84 -23.21 19.70
N ASN A 176 11.72 -22.31 20.18
CA ASN A 176 11.76 -21.90 21.59
C ASN A 176 10.61 -20.95 21.97
N ALA A 177 10.12 -20.16 21.02
CA ALA A 177 9.01 -19.22 21.22
C ALA A 177 7.64 -19.91 21.26
N ILE A 178 7.50 -21.09 20.66
CA ILE A 178 6.24 -21.83 20.66
C ILE A 178 5.89 -22.26 22.09
N SER A 179 4.68 -21.89 22.53
CA SER A 179 4.16 -22.18 23.86
C SER A 179 2.68 -22.58 23.80
N SER A 180 2.10 -22.91 24.96
CA SER A 180 0.65 -23.10 25.07
C SER A 180 -0.14 -21.84 24.68
N ARG A 181 0.47 -20.65 24.81
CA ARG A 181 -0.13 -19.34 24.48
C ARG A 181 -0.11 -19.00 22.99
N THR A 182 0.68 -19.71 22.18
CA THR A 182 0.77 -19.47 20.74
C THR A 182 -0.57 -19.78 20.05
N ALA A 183 -1.21 -18.73 19.54
CA ALA A 183 -2.46 -18.79 18.79
C ALA A 183 -2.23 -19.19 17.33
N MET A 184 -1.21 -18.59 16.70
CA MET A 184 -0.86 -18.81 15.29
C MET A 184 0.53 -18.25 14.97
N ILE A 185 1.01 -18.55 13.76
CA ILE A 185 2.20 -17.94 13.17
C ILE A 185 1.79 -17.12 11.94
N TYR A 186 2.30 -15.90 11.82
CA TYR A 186 2.05 -15.00 10.70
C TYR A 186 3.29 -14.84 9.82
N LEU A 187 3.11 -14.92 8.51
CA LEU A 187 4.13 -14.60 7.51
C LEU A 187 3.60 -13.55 6.53
N MET A 188 4.45 -12.58 6.18
CA MET A 188 4.28 -11.77 4.97
C MET A 188 4.88 -12.55 3.79
N ALA A 189 4.14 -12.65 2.69
CA ALA A 189 4.65 -13.26 1.47
C ALA A 189 5.77 -12.39 0.86
N GLY A 190 6.86 -13.04 0.46
CA GLY A 190 8.04 -12.42 -0.13
C GLY A 190 9.13 -13.44 -0.42
N ASP A 191 10.30 -12.99 -0.86
CA ASP A 191 11.41 -13.89 -1.21
C ASP A 191 11.83 -14.76 -0.01
N GLU A 192 11.91 -14.15 1.18
CA GLU A 192 12.29 -14.81 2.43
C GLU A 192 11.29 -15.88 2.85
N SER A 193 9.98 -15.65 2.66
CA SER A 193 8.96 -16.65 2.96
C SER A 193 8.94 -17.79 1.94
N MET A 194 9.45 -17.58 0.72
CA MET A 194 9.41 -18.57 -0.34
C MET A 194 10.64 -19.50 -0.36
N SER A 195 11.83 -19.01 -0.04
CA SER A 195 13.07 -19.79 -0.20
C SER A 195 14.12 -19.63 0.91
N GLY A 196 13.84 -18.82 1.94
CA GLY A 196 14.76 -18.58 3.05
C GLY A 196 14.81 -19.71 4.10
N PRO A 197 15.76 -19.63 5.06
CA PRO A 197 15.82 -20.55 6.20
C PRO A 197 14.57 -20.48 7.10
N MET A 198 13.89 -19.33 7.07
CA MET A 198 12.59 -19.08 7.71
C MET A 198 11.45 -19.07 6.69
N SER A 199 11.53 -19.94 5.67
CA SER A 199 10.49 -20.10 4.64
C SER A 199 9.20 -20.68 5.23
N LEU A 200 8.11 -20.49 4.49
CA LEU A 200 6.80 -21.05 4.80
C LEU A 200 6.84 -22.57 4.99
N GLU A 201 7.55 -23.31 4.14
CA GLU A 201 7.70 -24.76 4.27
C GLU A 201 8.42 -25.14 5.58
N ALA A 202 9.54 -24.46 5.90
CA ALA A 202 10.32 -24.74 7.10
C ALA A 202 9.49 -24.46 8.37
N ILE A 203 8.79 -23.33 8.39
CA ILE A 203 7.92 -22.92 9.50
C ILE A 203 6.73 -23.87 9.63
N SER A 204 6.05 -24.18 8.53
CA SER A 204 4.87 -25.07 8.53
C SER A 204 5.22 -26.48 8.98
N LYS A 205 6.40 -26.99 8.62
CA LYS A 205 6.91 -28.29 9.07
C LYS A 205 7.04 -28.37 10.61
N LEU A 206 7.43 -27.27 11.25
CA LEU A 206 7.53 -27.18 12.71
C LEU A 206 6.17 -26.95 13.39
N ALA A 207 5.31 -26.14 12.77
CA ALA A 207 4.01 -25.75 13.31
C ALA A 207 2.98 -26.89 13.28
N LYS A 208 2.95 -27.65 12.18
CA LYS A 208 1.91 -28.66 11.90
C LYS A 208 1.80 -29.76 12.97
N PRO A 209 2.89 -30.40 13.46
CA PRO A 209 2.81 -31.41 14.51
C PRO A 209 2.30 -30.86 15.86
N LYS A 210 2.33 -29.54 16.04
CA LYS A 210 1.88 -28.84 17.26
C LYS A 210 0.48 -28.24 17.12
N ASN A 211 -0.18 -28.43 15.96
CA ASN A 211 -1.49 -27.89 15.63
C ASN A 211 -1.56 -26.35 15.79
N ILE A 212 -0.51 -25.65 15.35
CA ILE A 212 -0.45 -24.18 15.33
C ILE A 212 -0.72 -23.71 13.90
N PRO A 213 -1.79 -22.95 13.65
CA PRO A 213 -2.09 -22.44 12.32
C PRO A 213 -1.01 -21.49 11.78
N VAL A 214 -0.72 -21.59 10.49
CA VAL A 214 0.14 -20.65 9.75
C VAL A 214 -0.70 -19.82 8.77
N MET A 215 -0.66 -18.49 8.93
CA MET A 215 -1.32 -17.54 8.02
C MET A 215 -0.29 -16.79 7.18
N VAL A 216 -0.54 -16.73 5.87
CA VAL A 216 0.26 -15.97 4.90
C VAL A 216 -0.53 -14.75 4.42
N ASP A 217 0.02 -13.56 4.64
CA ASP A 217 -0.42 -12.34 3.99
C ASP A 217 0.22 -12.23 2.61
N ALA A 218 -0.55 -12.54 1.58
CA ALA A 218 -0.19 -12.44 0.18
C ALA A 218 -0.88 -11.24 -0.49
N ALA A 219 -1.17 -10.17 0.27
CA ALA A 219 -1.99 -9.05 -0.20
C ALA A 219 -1.56 -8.51 -1.56
N ALA A 220 -0.26 -8.40 -1.80
CA ALA A 220 0.34 -7.81 -3.00
C ALA A 220 0.67 -8.84 -4.11
N GLU A 221 0.36 -10.12 -3.91
CA GLU A 221 0.74 -11.17 -4.85
C GLU A 221 -0.37 -11.50 -5.86
N ASP A 222 0.05 -11.99 -7.01
CA ASP A 222 -0.84 -12.66 -7.96
C ASP A 222 -1.44 -13.94 -7.35
N LEU A 223 -2.74 -14.15 -7.55
CA LEU A 223 -3.42 -15.38 -7.16
C LEU A 223 -2.97 -16.55 -8.05
N THR A 224 -2.47 -17.63 -7.44
CA THR A 224 -2.11 -18.87 -8.14
C THR A 224 -3.19 -19.94 -7.95
N ILE A 225 -3.38 -20.78 -8.97
CA ILE A 225 -4.36 -21.87 -8.96
C ILE A 225 -3.71 -23.13 -9.56
N PRO A 226 -3.59 -24.22 -8.79
CA PRO A 226 -3.83 -24.31 -7.34
C PRO A 226 -2.91 -23.38 -6.54
N ASN A 227 -3.37 -22.96 -5.36
CA ASN A 227 -2.68 -21.95 -4.55
C ASN A 227 -1.31 -22.43 -4.03
N VAL A 228 -0.25 -21.67 -4.32
CA VAL A 228 1.14 -22.02 -3.96
C VAL A 228 1.37 -22.03 -2.46
N HIS A 229 0.82 -21.07 -1.70
CA HIS A 229 1.06 -20.95 -0.27
C HIS A 229 0.38 -22.07 0.51
N LEU A 230 -0.85 -22.43 0.13
CA LEU A 230 -1.55 -23.59 0.72
C LEU A 230 -0.79 -24.90 0.42
N LYS A 231 -0.22 -25.04 -0.78
CA LYS A 231 0.63 -26.21 -1.12
C LYS A 231 1.89 -26.30 -0.26
N LEU A 232 2.50 -25.16 0.06
CA LEU A 232 3.71 -25.07 0.89
C LEU A 232 3.42 -25.22 2.40
N GLY A 233 2.16 -25.37 2.78
CA GLY A 233 1.77 -25.72 4.15
C GLY A 233 1.07 -24.63 4.95
N ALA A 234 0.72 -23.49 4.34
CA ALA A 234 -0.13 -22.50 4.99
C ALA A 234 -1.53 -23.08 5.27
N ASP A 235 -2.09 -22.76 6.45
CA ASP A 235 -3.49 -23.08 6.78
C ASP A 235 -4.46 -22.06 6.17
N VAL A 236 -4.00 -20.79 6.06
CA VAL A 236 -4.76 -19.68 5.49
C VAL A 236 -3.82 -18.78 4.68
N VAL A 237 -4.29 -18.31 3.53
CA VAL A 237 -3.65 -17.27 2.72
C VAL A 237 -4.65 -16.16 2.41
N ILE A 238 -4.18 -14.91 2.40
CA ILE A 238 -5.03 -13.74 2.22
C ILE A 238 -4.50 -12.85 1.09
N TYR A 239 -5.37 -12.43 0.20
CA TYR A 239 -5.08 -11.54 -0.94
C TYR A 239 -5.91 -10.26 -0.86
N SER A 240 -5.41 -9.17 -1.46
CA SER A 240 -6.15 -7.92 -1.61
C SER A 240 -6.99 -7.93 -2.88
N GLY A 241 -8.26 -7.49 -2.79
CA GLY A 241 -9.19 -7.42 -3.92
C GLY A 241 -8.77 -6.41 -4.99
N GLY A 242 -8.64 -5.13 -4.62
CA GLY A 242 -8.21 -4.07 -5.55
C GLY A 242 -6.70 -3.97 -5.77
N LYS A 243 -6.02 -5.11 -5.85
CA LYS A 243 -4.65 -5.20 -6.38
C LYS A 243 -4.63 -5.99 -7.68
N ALA A 244 -3.89 -7.09 -7.74
CA ALA A 244 -3.73 -7.92 -8.93
C ALA A 244 -5.08 -8.40 -9.49
N LEU A 245 -5.99 -8.81 -8.59
CA LEU A 245 -7.31 -9.33 -8.96
C LEU A 245 -8.20 -8.30 -9.67
N CYS A 246 -7.93 -7.00 -9.50
CA CYS A 246 -8.82 -5.94 -10.01
C CYS A 246 -10.28 -6.14 -9.55
N GLY A 247 -10.45 -6.61 -8.31
CA GLY A 247 -11.72 -6.67 -7.60
C GLY A 247 -11.98 -5.40 -6.78
N PRO A 248 -13.00 -5.40 -5.92
CA PRO A 248 -13.33 -4.26 -5.09
C PRO A 248 -12.14 -3.84 -4.20
N GLN A 249 -11.81 -2.55 -4.20
CA GLN A 249 -10.64 -2.02 -3.49
C GLN A 249 -10.69 -2.26 -1.99
N CYS A 250 -11.87 -2.17 -1.39
CA CYS A 250 -12.11 -2.36 0.03
C CYS A 250 -12.31 -3.83 0.43
N ALA A 251 -12.08 -4.80 -0.46
CA ALA A 251 -12.31 -6.23 -0.19
C ALA A 251 -11.00 -7.05 -0.12
N GLY A 252 -11.07 -8.18 0.58
CA GLY A 252 -9.99 -9.16 0.70
C GLY A 252 -10.50 -10.57 0.43
N LEU A 253 -9.67 -11.40 -0.21
CA LEU A 253 -9.92 -12.81 -0.47
C LEU A 253 -9.14 -13.65 0.53
N VAL A 254 -9.84 -14.42 1.36
CA VAL A 254 -9.25 -15.34 2.33
C VAL A 254 -9.51 -16.77 1.84
N LEU A 255 -8.47 -17.58 1.72
CA LEU A 255 -8.55 -18.99 1.27
C LEU A 255 -7.82 -19.88 2.27
N GLY A 256 -8.34 -21.07 2.54
CA GLY A 256 -7.70 -21.98 3.49
C GLY A 256 -8.63 -23.05 4.04
N ARG A 257 -8.26 -23.58 5.21
CA ARG A 257 -9.01 -24.61 5.94
C ARG A 257 -10.41 -24.13 6.31
N LYS A 258 -11.41 -25.00 6.12
CA LYS A 258 -12.82 -24.63 6.31
C LYS A 258 -13.15 -24.36 7.77
N ASP A 259 -12.69 -25.19 8.69
CA ASP A 259 -12.96 -25.04 10.13
C ASP A 259 -12.49 -23.67 10.67
N LEU A 260 -11.29 -23.27 10.27
CA LEU A 260 -10.70 -21.98 10.66
C LEU A 260 -11.43 -20.80 9.99
N LEU A 261 -11.78 -20.91 8.70
CA LEU A 261 -12.50 -19.85 8.00
C LEU A 261 -13.96 -19.70 8.46
N MET A 262 -14.61 -20.77 8.91
CA MET A 262 -15.92 -20.68 9.55
C MET A 262 -15.84 -19.96 10.90
N SER A 263 -14.78 -20.21 11.68
CA SER A 263 -14.51 -19.45 12.90
C SER A 263 -14.18 -17.98 12.61
N ALA A 264 -13.48 -17.70 11.50
CA ALA A 264 -13.23 -16.34 11.04
C ALA A 264 -14.51 -15.63 10.57
N TRP A 265 -15.45 -16.35 9.94
CA TRP A 265 -16.76 -15.83 9.58
C TRP A 265 -17.60 -15.46 10.83
N GLN A 266 -17.57 -16.30 11.87
CA GLN A 266 -18.18 -15.98 13.16
C GLN A 266 -17.60 -14.69 13.78
N ALA A 267 -16.33 -14.40 13.53
CA ALA A 267 -15.64 -13.18 13.96
C ALA A 267 -15.85 -11.97 13.03
N SER A 268 -16.49 -12.16 11.87
CA SER A 268 -16.74 -11.13 10.87
C SER A 268 -18.15 -10.54 10.99
N ALA A 269 -18.39 -9.41 10.31
CA ALA A 269 -19.73 -8.86 10.17
C ALA A 269 -20.60 -9.80 9.30
N PRO A 270 -21.88 -10.03 9.62
CA PRO A 270 -22.73 -9.19 10.47
C PRO A 270 -22.70 -9.50 11.98
N HIS A 271 -22.01 -10.56 12.40
CA HIS A 271 -21.95 -10.98 13.80
C HIS A 271 -21.41 -9.90 14.73
N HIS A 272 -21.86 -9.90 15.98
CA HIS A 272 -21.37 -8.97 17.00
C HIS A 272 -19.94 -9.35 17.42
N GLY A 273 -19.12 -8.36 17.72
CA GLY A 273 -17.75 -8.58 18.19
C GLY A 273 -16.74 -7.65 17.53
N PRO A 274 -15.43 -7.93 17.72
CA PRO A 274 -14.34 -7.05 17.32
C PRO A 274 -14.24 -6.84 15.81
N GLY A 275 -14.73 -7.75 14.96
CA GLY A 275 -14.68 -7.61 13.50
C GLY A 275 -15.89 -6.90 12.89
N ARG A 276 -16.84 -6.44 13.72
CA ARG A 276 -18.07 -5.80 13.28
C ARG A 276 -17.86 -4.38 12.72
N ASP A 277 -16.70 -3.79 13.00
CA ASP A 277 -16.15 -2.56 12.42
C ASP A 277 -15.55 -2.78 11.02
N ASN A 278 -15.44 -4.04 10.56
CA ASN A 278 -14.88 -4.43 9.26
C ASN A 278 -15.94 -5.04 8.33
N LYS A 279 -17.06 -4.32 8.16
CA LYS A 279 -18.16 -4.74 7.29
C LYS A 279 -17.74 -4.83 5.82
N VAL A 280 -18.11 -5.94 5.19
CA VAL A 280 -18.12 -6.09 3.73
C VAL A 280 -19.55 -6.24 3.24
N GLY A 281 -19.91 -5.54 2.16
CA GLY A 281 -21.25 -5.57 1.57
C GLY A 281 -21.52 -6.85 0.79
N ARG A 282 -22.79 -7.05 0.41
CA ARG A 282 -23.16 -8.15 -0.49
C ARG A 282 -22.61 -7.90 -1.90
N GLU A 283 -22.53 -6.61 -2.24
CA GLU A 283 -21.98 -6.05 -3.46
C GLU A 283 -20.51 -6.44 -3.59
N GLU A 284 -19.67 -6.06 -2.62
CA GLU A 284 -18.24 -6.41 -2.64
C GLU A 284 -18.01 -7.92 -2.52
N THR A 285 -18.86 -8.64 -1.78
CA THR A 285 -18.79 -10.11 -1.71
C THR A 285 -18.96 -10.73 -3.10
N MET A 286 -20.01 -10.35 -3.82
CA MET A 286 -20.26 -10.84 -5.18
C MET A 286 -19.23 -10.30 -6.19
N GLY A 287 -18.78 -9.06 -6.02
CA GLY A 287 -17.69 -8.48 -6.80
C GLY A 287 -16.39 -9.26 -6.67
N MET A 288 -16.05 -9.73 -5.47
CA MET A 288 -14.87 -10.59 -5.26
C MET A 288 -15.00 -11.98 -5.88
N VAL A 289 -16.19 -12.60 -5.82
CA VAL A 289 -16.44 -13.86 -6.53
C VAL A 289 -16.24 -13.66 -8.03
N ALA A 290 -16.81 -12.61 -8.60
CA ALA A 290 -16.65 -12.26 -10.01
C ALA A 290 -15.18 -11.94 -10.36
N ALA A 291 -14.43 -11.29 -9.47
CA ALA A 291 -13.01 -11.00 -9.68
C ALA A 291 -12.18 -12.29 -9.82
N VAL A 292 -12.43 -13.29 -8.98
CA VAL A 292 -11.76 -14.59 -9.08
C VAL A 292 -12.18 -15.34 -10.34
N GLU A 293 -13.46 -15.33 -10.70
CA GLU A 293 -13.94 -15.92 -11.96
C GLU A 293 -13.33 -15.27 -13.21
N ALA A 294 -13.16 -13.95 -13.19
CA ALA A 294 -12.50 -13.21 -14.25
C ALA A 294 -11.00 -13.52 -14.29
N TRP A 295 -10.35 -13.61 -13.12
CA TRP A 295 -8.93 -13.93 -12.99
C TRP A 295 -8.58 -15.24 -13.69
N ILE A 296 -9.31 -16.33 -13.41
CA ILE A 296 -9.00 -17.65 -13.99
C ILE A 296 -9.20 -17.74 -15.51
N LYS A 297 -10.00 -16.83 -16.08
CA LYS A 297 -10.29 -16.76 -17.53
C LYS A 297 -9.41 -15.73 -18.24
N ARG A 298 -8.62 -14.94 -17.51
CA ARG A 298 -7.87 -13.80 -18.05
C ARG A 298 -6.72 -14.28 -18.94
N ASP A 299 -6.55 -13.63 -20.08
CA ASP A 299 -5.35 -13.79 -20.90
C ASP A 299 -4.18 -13.00 -20.28
N HIS A 300 -3.57 -13.58 -19.26
CA HIS A 300 -2.42 -12.98 -18.56
C HIS A 300 -1.23 -12.75 -19.51
N ALA A 301 -1.01 -13.64 -20.47
CA ALA A 301 0.11 -13.51 -21.42
C ALA A 301 -0.13 -12.37 -22.42
N GLY A 302 -1.35 -12.24 -22.95
CA GLY A 302 -1.73 -11.12 -23.81
C GLY A 302 -1.72 -9.78 -23.09
N GLU A 303 -2.09 -9.76 -21.81
CA GLU A 303 -1.96 -8.56 -20.98
C GLU A 303 -0.51 -8.17 -20.74
N TRP A 304 0.36 -9.13 -20.40
CA TRP A 304 1.79 -8.88 -20.25
C TRP A 304 2.39 -8.28 -21.53
N LYS A 305 2.06 -8.86 -22.70
CA LYS A 305 2.47 -8.32 -24.01
C LYS A 305 1.96 -6.90 -24.24
N ARG A 306 0.72 -6.60 -23.83
CA ARG A 306 0.16 -5.24 -23.93
C ARG A 306 0.93 -4.26 -23.06
N TRP A 307 1.20 -4.61 -21.81
CA TRP A 307 2.00 -3.79 -20.91
C TRP A 307 3.40 -3.50 -21.47
N LEU A 308 4.09 -4.52 -21.98
CA LEU A 308 5.39 -4.34 -22.63
C LEU A 308 5.29 -3.41 -23.85
N SER A 309 4.22 -3.49 -24.65
CA SER A 309 4.02 -2.59 -25.79
C SER A 309 3.85 -1.12 -25.37
N TRP A 310 3.18 -0.85 -24.24
CA TRP A 310 3.06 0.50 -23.69
C TRP A 310 4.41 1.05 -23.21
N LEU A 311 5.21 0.22 -22.56
CA LEU A 311 6.57 0.61 -22.17
C LEU A 311 7.45 0.87 -23.37
N ASP A 312 7.35 0.06 -24.43
CA ASP A 312 8.08 0.25 -25.68
C ASP A 312 7.71 1.58 -26.36
N ASN A 313 6.43 1.94 -26.40
CA ASN A 313 5.97 3.24 -26.93
C ASN A 313 6.60 4.42 -26.17
N ILE A 314 6.56 4.37 -24.84
CA ILE A 314 7.16 5.42 -23.99
C ILE A 314 8.68 5.46 -24.21
N SER A 315 9.33 4.30 -24.15
CA SER A 315 10.76 4.11 -24.27
C SER A 315 11.31 4.68 -25.58
N LYS A 316 10.70 4.32 -26.71
CA LYS A 316 11.09 4.80 -28.05
C LYS A 316 11.04 6.31 -28.15
N LYS A 317 10.03 6.95 -27.56
CA LYS A 317 9.88 8.40 -27.62
C LYS A 317 10.94 9.11 -26.78
N VAL A 318 11.10 8.74 -25.52
CA VAL A 318 12.01 9.46 -24.59
C VAL A 318 13.49 9.17 -24.88
N SER A 319 13.82 8.02 -25.46
CA SER A 319 15.21 7.67 -25.83
C SER A 319 15.79 8.51 -26.98
N THR A 320 14.97 9.35 -27.62
CA THR A 320 15.46 10.32 -28.62
C THR A 320 16.13 11.54 -27.99
N ILE A 321 15.97 11.74 -26.67
CA ILE A 321 16.57 12.84 -25.92
C ILE A 321 18.00 12.46 -25.52
N GLU A 322 18.96 13.32 -25.83
CA GLU A 322 20.36 13.13 -25.44
C GLU A 322 20.47 12.97 -23.91
N SER A 323 21.30 12.01 -23.46
CA SER A 323 21.48 11.56 -22.05
C SER A 323 20.39 10.66 -21.45
N VAL A 324 19.22 10.52 -22.07
CA VAL A 324 18.16 9.63 -21.56
C VAL A 324 18.46 8.17 -21.89
N LYS A 325 18.30 7.29 -20.89
CA LYS A 325 18.41 5.83 -21.01
C LYS A 325 17.15 5.16 -20.47
N THR A 326 16.82 4.03 -21.04
CA THR A 326 15.62 3.26 -20.67
C THR A 326 15.96 1.82 -20.40
N THR A 327 15.36 1.22 -19.37
CA THR A 327 15.51 -0.21 -19.06
C THR A 327 14.18 -0.76 -18.60
N VAL A 328 13.76 -1.89 -19.17
CA VAL A 328 12.57 -2.62 -18.73
C VAL A 328 12.99 -3.63 -17.66
N VAL A 329 12.24 -3.67 -16.57
CA VAL A 329 12.39 -4.62 -15.47
C VAL A 329 11.15 -5.52 -15.44
N GLU A 330 11.37 -6.82 -15.58
CA GLU A 330 10.33 -7.85 -15.58
C GLU A 330 10.40 -8.68 -14.29
N PRO A 331 9.55 -8.41 -13.27
CA PRO A 331 9.56 -9.18 -12.04
C PRO A 331 9.15 -10.64 -12.29
N LYS A 332 9.89 -11.56 -11.67
CA LYS A 332 9.60 -13.01 -11.75
C LYS A 332 8.72 -13.51 -10.61
N GLN A 333 8.78 -12.85 -9.46
CA GLN A 333 8.02 -13.20 -8.26
C GLN A 333 6.56 -12.76 -8.38
N LEU A 334 5.73 -13.25 -7.45
CA LEU A 334 4.28 -13.00 -7.45
C LEU A 334 3.92 -11.61 -6.92
N SER A 335 4.71 -11.08 -5.99
CA SER A 335 4.50 -9.76 -5.39
C SER A 335 4.64 -8.63 -6.40
N ASN A 336 3.59 -7.79 -6.51
CA ASN A 336 3.52 -6.63 -7.39
C ASN A 336 3.97 -6.93 -8.82
N ARG A 337 3.52 -8.07 -9.38
CA ARG A 337 4.01 -8.62 -10.63
C ARG A 337 3.51 -7.86 -11.86
N THR A 338 4.26 -6.84 -12.26
CA THR A 338 3.98 -6.04 -13.45
C THR A 338 5.29 -5.47 -14.01
N PRO A 339 5.47 -5.41 -15.35
CA PRO A 339 6.69 -4.88 -15.92
C PRO A 339 6.76 -3.37 -15.69
N GLN A 340 7.97 -2.90 -15.41
CA GLN A 340 8.27 -1.49 -15.14
C GLN A 340 9.30 -0.96 -16.12
N LEU A 341 9.11 0.27 -16.58
CA LEU A 341 10.13 1.02 -17.30
C LEU A 341 10.85 1.96 -16.34
N ARG A 342 12.17 1.81 -16.23
CA ARG A 342 13.04 2.81 -15.63
C ARG A 342 13.57 3.72 -16.73
N VAL A 343 13.33 5.02 -16.60
CA VAL A 343 13.90 6.07 -17.45
C VAL A 343 14.90 6.83 -16.60
N SER A 344 16.17 6.86 -16.99
CA SER A 344 17.24 7.52 -16.24
C SER A 344 18.01 8.50 -17.11
N TRP A 345 18.59 9.53 -16.47
CA TRP A 345 19.43 10.52 -17.12
C TRP A 345 20.44 11.10 -16.14
N ASP A 346 21.41 11.83 -16.68
CA ASP A 346 22.37 12.61 -15.90
C ASP A 346 21.69 13.94 -15.47
N PRO A 347 21.51 14.18 -14.15
CA PRO A 347 20.86 15.40 -13.68
C PRO A 347 21.61 16.68 -14.08
N ALA A 348 22.93 16.62 -14.31
CA ALA A 348 23.72 17.76 -14.77
C ALA A 348 23.52 18.10 -16.26
N LYS A 349 22.95 17.16 -17.04
CA LYS A 349 22.64 17.39 -18.47
C LYS A 349 21.28 18.03 -18.67
N LEU A 350 20.27 17.59 -17.91
CA LEU A 350 18.89 18.08 -18.06
C LEU A 350 18.46 19.09 -16.98
N ASN A 351 19.30 19.31 -15.97
CA ASN A 351 19.08 20.24 -14.85
C ASN A 351 17.71 20.05 -14.17
N ILE A 352 17.32 18.79 -13.99
CA ILE A 352 16.10 18.36 -13.28
C ILE A 352 16.29 16.95 -12.74
N THR A 353 15.76 16.70 -11.55
CA THR A 353 15.77 15.40 -10.87
C THR A 353 14.47 14.62 -11.09
N GLY A 354 14.48 13.33 -10.79
CA GLY A 354 13.34 12.44 -10.92
C GLY A 354 12.28 12.75 -9.88
N GLU A 355 12.70 13.14 -8.67
CA GLU A 355 11.85 13.65 -7.61
C GLU A 355 11.10 14.91 -8.05
N GLU A 356 11.77 15.86 -8.69
CA GLU A 356 11.13 17.08 -9.23
C GLU A 356 10.15 16.78 -10.35
N ILE A 357 10.48 15.84 -11.26
CA ILE A 357 9.53 15.38 -12.28
C ILE A 357 8.32 14.71 -11.65
N ALA A 358 8.51 13.85 -10.64
CA ALA A 358 7.42 13.18 -9.94
C ALA A 358 6.49 14.18 -9.25
N GLU A 359 7.04 15.19 -8.57
CA GLU A 359 6.26 16.27 -7.95
C GLU A 359 5.52 17.10 -9.00
N LEU A 360 6.22 17.53 -10.06
CA LEU A 360 5.61 18.27 -11.17
C LEU A 360 4.42 17.49 -11.77
N PHE A 361 4.61 16.20 -12.01
CA PHE A 361 3.62 15.33 -12.64
C PHE A 361 2.42 15.07 -11.72
N GLY A 362 2.65 14.93 -10.41
CA GLY A 362 1.60 14.77 -9.42
C GLY A 362 0.78 16.05 -9.17
N ARG A 363 1.35 17.23 -9.41
CA ARG A 363 0.70 18.52 -9.12
C ARG A 363 0.04 19.18 -10.32
N THR A 364 0.57 18.99 -11.52
CA THR A 364 0.08 19.67 -12.74
C THR A 364 -0.75 18.73 -13.63
N LYS A 365 -1.64 19.28 -14.46
CA LYS A 365 -2.53 18.50 -15.33
C LYS A 365 -1.86 18.12 -16.67
N PRO A 366 -2.21 16.97 -17.27
CA PRO A 366 -2.95 15.85 -16.67
C PRO A 366 -2.11 15.22 -15.55
N ARG A 367 -2.68 14.92 -14.37
CA ARG A 367 -1.85 14.38 -13.26
C ARG A 367 -1.37 12.96 -13.58
N ILE A 368 -0.12 12.67 -13.27
CA ILE A 368 0.49 11.35 -13.45
C ILE A 368 1.21 10.98 -12.14
N ALA A 369 0.84 9.85 -11.54
CA ALA A 369 1.57 9.30 -10.40
C ALA A 369 2.63 8.33 -10.89
N LEU A 370 3.90 8.62 -10.61
CA LEU A 370 5.05 7.77 -10.95
C LEU A 370 6.09 7.80 -9.84
N GLY A 371 7.04 6.86 -9.84
CA GLY A 371 8.16 6.90 -8.91
C GLY A 371 9.27 7.81 -9.44
N GLY A 372 9.88 8.65 -8.60
CA GLY A 372 11.05 9.46 -8.92
C GLY A 372 12.14 9.25 -7.87
N GLY A 373 13.40 9.28 -8.28
CA GLY A 373 14.52 9.08 -7.36
C GLY A 373 15.88 9.38 -7.98
N SER A 374 16.85 9.70 -7.12
CA SER A 374 18.26 9.87 -7.47
C SER A 374 19.14 8.81 -6.78
N ARG A 375 20.03 8.16 -7.53
CA ARG A 375 20.93 7.11 -7.01
C ARG A 375 22.20 6.99 -7.86
N ASP A 376 23.34 6.81 -7.21
CA ASP A 376 24.63 6.50 -7.84
C ASP A 376 25.03 7.52 -8.93
N GLY A 377 24.76 8.81 -8.69
CA GLY A 377 25.09 9.91 -9.61
C GLY A 377 24.14 10.06 -10.81
N ALA A 378 23.13 9.19 -10.93
CA ALA A 378 22.05 9.32 -11.91
C ALA A 378 20.72 9.63 -11.21
N THR A 379 19.79 10.18 -11.98
CA THR A 379 18.40 10.32 -11.56
C THR A 379 17.49 9.50 -12.46
N PHE A 380 16.33 9.11 -11.95
CA PHE A 380 15.38 8.27 -12.69
C PHE A 380 13.92 8.52 -12.31
N ILE A 381 13.06 8.10 -13.22
CA ILE A 381 11.66 7.80 -12.94
C ILE A 381 11.36 6.33 -13.22
N SER A 382 10.34 5.82 -12.55
CA SER A 382 9.84 4.45 -12.67
C SER A 382 8.36 4.47 -13.04
N ILE A 383 8.02 3.80 -14.14
CA ILE A 383 6.68 3.73 -14.71
C ILE A 383 6.19 2.28 -14.68
N THR A 384 5.20 2.02 -13.85
CA THR A 384 4.55 0.71 -13.70
C THR A 384 3.29 0.64 -14.55
N THR A 385 3.11 -0.46 -15.29
CA THR A 385 2.02 -0.60 -16.28
C THR A 385 0.74 -1.20 -15.76
N GLY A 386 0.78 -1.92 -14.63
CA GLY A 386 -0.34 -2.73 -14.17
C GLY A 386 -1.65 -1.97 -13.96
N GLN A 387 -1.60 -0.65 -13.76
CA GLN A 387 -2.78 0.22 -13.57
C GLN A 387 -3.04 1.21 -14.69
N MET A 388 -2.18 1.24 -15.72
CA MET A 388 -2.38 2.09 -16.89
C MET A 388 -3.59 1.63 -17.70
N GLN A 389 -4.30 2.59 -18.27
CA GLN A 389 -5.43 2.39 -19.17
C GLN A 389 -5.01 2.58 -20.63
N PRO A 390 -5.77 2.03 -21.61
CA PRO A 390 -5.48 2.25 -23.02
C PRO A 390 -5.41 3.75 -23.36
N GLY A 391 -4.28 4.18 -23.92
CA GLY A 391 -4.02 5.59 -24.28
C GLY A 391 -3.18 6.35 -23.26
N ASP A 392 -3.06 5.86 -22.02
CA ASP A 392 -2.21 6.49 -21.00
C ASP A 392 -0.73 6.49 -21.43
N ASP A 393 -0.29 5.47 -22.16
CA ASP A 393 1.07 5.37 -22.70
C ASP A 393 1.44 6.56 -23.57
N LYS A 394 0.50 7.03 -24.40
CA LYS A 394 0.69 8.20 -25.25
C LYS A 394 0.82 9.47 -24.41
N VAL A 395 -0.12 9.71 -23.50
CA VAL A 395 -0.13 10.90 -22.62
C VAL A 395 1.14 10.96 -21.77
N VAL A 396 1.55 9.83 -21.19
CA VAL A 396 2.77 9.71 -20.39
C VAL A 396 4.01 9.97 -21.25
N SER A 397 4.10 9.36 -22.43
CA SER A 397 5.25 9.55 -23.33
C SER A 397 5.37 11.00 -23.83
N ASP A 398 4.25 11.65 -24.17
CA ASP A 398 4.20 13.03 -24.65
C ASP A 398 4.69 13.98 -23.58
N ARG A 399 4.15 13.84 -22.36
CA ARG A 399 4.47 14.73 -21.25
C ARG A 399 5.89 14.54 -20.74
N LEU A 400 6.38 13.30 -20.71
CA LEU A 400 7.78 13.04 -20.38
C LEU A 400 8.72 13.63 -21.41
N PHE A 401 8.43 13.43 -22.69
CA PHE A 401 9.23 14.00 -23.76
C PHE A 401 9.26 15.52 -23.69
N GLU A 402 8.11 16.16 -23.48
CA GLU A 402 8.01 17.61 -23.33
C GLU A 402 8.88 18.11 -22.18
N VAL A 403 8.72 17.54 -20.98
CA VAL A 403 9.47 17.97 -19.79
C VAL A 403 10.96 17.69 -19.94
N LEU A 404 11.36 16.51 -20.38
CA LEU A 404 12.79 16.17 -20.53
C LEU A 404 13.47 16.95 -21.66
N SER A 405 12.72 17.43 -22.66
CA SER A 405 13.26 18.24 -23.77
C SER A 405 13.38 19.73 -23.46
N GLN A 406 12.82 20.21 -22.34
CA GLN A 406 12.91 21.62 -21.95
C GLN A 406 14.36 22.00 -21.61
N LYS A 407 14.83 23.10 -22.20
CA LYS A 407 16.11 23.72 -21.81
C LYS A 407 15.95 24.38 -20.45
N ARG A 408 16.77 23.97 -19.49
CA ARG A 408 16.80 24.51 -18.12
C ARG A 408 18.18 25.08 -17.83
N ALA A 409 18.22 26.21 -17.13
CA ALA A 409 19.46 26.70 -16.56
C ALA A 409 19.97 25.69 -15.51
N PRO A 410 21.31 25.54 -15.36
CA PRO A 410 21.87 24.76 -14.26
C PRO A 410 21.30 25.25 -12.93
N GLN A 411 20.87 24.32 -12.09
CA GLN A 411 20.59 24.66 -10.70
C GLN A 411 21.88 25.19 -10.05
N LYS A 412 21.76 26.20 -9.21
CA LYS A 412 22.90 26.69 -8.43
C LYS A 412 23.40 25.53 -7.58
N ALA A 413 24.65 25.12 -7.80
CA ALA A 413 25.28 24.04 -7.06
C ALA A 413 25.48 24.39 -5.57
N GLU A 414 25.64 25.68 -5.26
CA GLU A 414 25.82 26.17 -3.90
C GLU A 414 24.51 26.71 -3.33
N MET A 415 24.18 26.19 -2.15
CA MET A 415 23.11 26.71 -1.30
C MET A 415 23.37 28.17 -0.91
N ALA A 416 22.31 28.97 -0.82
CA ALA A 416 22.47 30.34 -0.33
C ALA A 416 22.95 30.32 1.14
N ALA A 417 24.01 31.06 1.47
CA ALA A 417 24.57 31.06 2.82
C ALA A 417 23.50 31.34 3.88
N ALA A 418 23.58 30.61 5.01
CA ALA A 418 22.67 30.83 6.12
C ALA A 418 22.81 32.27 6.66
N SER A 419 21.69 33.00 6.71
CA SER A 419 21.59 34.36 7.27
C SER A 419 21.29 34.38 8.77
N VAL A 420 20.93 33.22 9.33
CA VAL A 420 20.52 33.01 10.72
C VAL A 420 21.15 31.73 11.28
N SER A 421 21.45 31.73 12.58
CA SER A 421 21.94 30.52 13.26
C SER A 421 20.81 29.77 13.97
N LEU A 422 20.58 28.54 13.54
CA LEU A 422 19.64 27.59 14.12
C LEU A 422 20.25 26.81 15.30
N LYS A 423 21.57 26.88 15.50
CA LYS A 423 22.25 26.21 16.63
C LYS A 423 21.60 26.55 17.97
N GLY A 424 21.28 25.52 18.75
CA GLY A 424 20.72 25.65 20.09
C GLY A 424 19.56 24.69 20.34
N HIS A 425 18.84 24.95 21.43
CA HIS A 425 17.67 24.16 21.82
C HIS A 425 16.41 24.95 21.52
N TRP A 426 15.39 24.26 21.06
CA TRP A 426 14.14 24.84 20.62
C TRP A 426 12.97 24.09 21.24
N ASP A 427 12.09 24.83 21.91
CA ASP A 427 10.80 24.32 22.35
C ASP A 427 9.82 24.42 21.20
N ALA A 428 9.49 23.29 20.60
CA ALA A 428 8.57 23.17 19.49
C ALA A 428 7.16 22.84 19.98
N ASN A 429 6.19 23.62 19.53
CA ASN A 429 4.77 23.30 19.61
C ASN A 429 4.31 22.83 18.24
N VAL A 430 4.00 21.54 18.12
CA VAL A 430 3.46 20.92 16.91
C VAL A 430 1.94 20.89 17.00
N GLU A 431 1.27 21.45 16.01
CA GLU A 431 -0.17 21.56 15.91
C GLU A 431 -0.71 20.49 14.94
N PHE A 432 -1.34 19.48 15.51
CA PHE A 432 -2.19 18.52 14.79
C PHE A 432 -3.62 19.07 14.69
N PHE A 433 -4.50 18.39 13.94
CA PHE A 433 -5.86 18.88 13.71
C PHE A 433 -6.73 19.02 14.97
N SER A 434 -6.50 18.18 15.97
CA SER A 434 -7.32 18.12 17.20
C SER A 434 -6.50 18.26 18.48
N SER A 435 -5.19 18.46 18.38
CA SER A 435 -4.30 18.50 19.54
C SER A 435 -3.00 19.22 19.24
N THR A 436 -2.26 19.52 20.30
CA THR A 436 -0.91 20.07 20.24
C THR A 436 0.07 19.18 20.98
N SER A 437 1.28 19.06 20.45
CA SER A 437 2.36 18.26 21.02
C SER A 437 3.58 19.14 21.32
N LYS A 438 4.07 19.09 22.57
CA LYS A 438 5.32 19.76 22.96
C LYS A 438 6.49 18.85 22.65
N GLN A 439 7.39 19.33 21.81
CA GLN A 439 8.55 18.62 21.30
C GLN A 439 9.80 19.48 21.49
N THR A 440 10.98 18.88 21.40
CA THR A 440 12.25 19.62 21.52
C THR A 440 13.14 19.32 20.33
N LEU A 441 13.72 20.36 19.74
CA LEU A 441 14.77 20.23 18.73
C LEU A 441 16.08 20.72 19.35
N ILE A 442 17.11 19.90 19.29
CA ILE A 442 18.48 20.26 19.69
C ILE A 442 19.31 20.22 18.42
N ILE A 443 19.79 21.38 18.00
CA ILE A 443 20.41 21.59 16.69
C ILE A 443 21.85 22.04 16.88
N GLU A 444 22.75 21.32 16.25
CA GLU A 444 24.09 21.79 15.89
C GLU A 444 24.08 22.23 14.42
N GLN A 445 24.95 23.19 14.09
CA GLN A 445 25.00 23.78 12.76
C GLN A 445 26.44 23.99 12.32
N ASP A 446 26.75 23.53 11.11
CA ASP A 446 27.99 23.82 10.39
C ASP A 446 27.66 24.47 9.03
N GLY A 447 27.84 25.78 8.95
CA GLY A 447 27.42 26.58 7.80
C GLY A 447 25.92 26.39 7.48
N ASN A 448 25.64 25.74 6.36
CA ASN A 448 24.30 25.45 5.85
C ASN A 448 23.73 24.10 6.33
N TRP A 449 24.54 23.27 7.00
CA TRP A 449 24.18 21.91 7.40
C TRP A 449 23.73 21.87 8.85
N LEU A 450 22.71 21.07 9.12
CA LEU A 450 22.10 20.90 10.44
C LEU A 450 22.18 19.43 10.85
N GLU A 451 22.53 19.20 12.11
CA GLU A 451 22.46 17.89 12.76
C GLU A 451 21.97 18.02 14.19
N GLY A 452 21.62 16.91 14.83
CA GLY A 452 21.30 16.87 16.25
C GLY A 452 20.18 15.90 16.57
N SER A 453 19.28 16.30 17.46
CA SER A 453 18.20 15.42 17.93
C SER A 453 16.84 16.09 17.95
N HIS A 454 15.84 15.28 17.68
CA HIS A 454 14.43 15.60 17.81
C HIS A 454 13.81 14.70 18.88
N LYS A 455 13.35 15.32 19.97
CA LYS A 455 12.56 14.66 21.00
C LYS A 455 11.07 14.86 20.72
N GLY A 456 10.39 13.78 20.34
CA GLY A 456 8.94 13.72 20.28
C GLY A 456 8.34 13.38 21.65
N GLU A 457 7.08 12.93 21.67
CA GLU A 457 6.39 12.55 22.91
C GLU A 457 6.96 11.28 23.53
N PHE A 458 7.25 10.28 22.70
CA PHE A 458 7.61 8.94 23.16
C PHE A 458 9.08 8.58 22.93
N SER A 459 9.78 9.29 22.03
CA SER A 459 11.13 8.93 21.60
C SER A 459 12.00 10.14 21.30
N VAL A 460 13.32 9.94 21.42
CA VAL A 460 14.36 10.85 20.91
C VAL A 460 14.98 10.19 19.69
N ARG A 461 15.15 10.96 18.63
CA ARG A 461 15.65 10.48 17.33
C ARG A 461 16.62 11.48 16.72
N GLU A 462 17.47 10.99 15.83
CA GLU A 462 18.40 11.84 15.09
C GLU A 462 17.65 12.80 14.18
N LEU A 463 18.19 14.00 14.07
CA LEU A 463 17.75 15.05 13.18
C LEU A 463 18.90 15.44 12.27
N GLN A 464 18.58 15.66 11.00
CA GLN A 464 19.51 16.23 10.03
C GLN A 464 18.75 17.19 9.12
N GLY A 465 19.44 18.17 8.55
CA GLY A 465 18.77 19.15 7.71
C GLY A 465 19.70 20.16 7.08
N THR A 466 19.09 21.17 6.50
CA THR A 466 19.73 22.27 5.80
C THR A 466 19.06 23.59 6.12
N VAL A 467 19.80 24.68 6.00
CA VAL A 467 19.31 26.06 6.06
C VAL A 467 19.89 26.87 4.90
N GLU A 468 19.06 27.69 4.25
CA GLU A 468 19.40 28.59 3.16
C GLU A 468 18.80 29.97 3.43
N GLY A 469 19.64 31.01 3.59
CA GLY A 469 19.15 32.29 4.08
C GLY A 469 18.48 32.12 5.44
N ASN A 470 17.16 32.27 5.53
CA ASN A 470 16.39 32.02 6.75
C ASN A 470 15.39 30.86 6.64
N GLU A 471 15.39 30.15 5.51
CA GLU A 471 14.57 28.97 5.27
C GLU A 471 15.31 27.72 5.69
N PHE A 472 14.62 26.76 6.29
CA PHE A 472 15.23 25.49 6.68
C PHE A 472 14.37 24.30 6.28
N LYS A 473 15.03 23.16 6.13
CA LYS A 473 14.42 21.84 5.97
C LYS A 473 15.11 20.88 6.92
N MET A 474 14.35 20.14 7.71
CA MET A 474 14.91 19.13 8.63
C MET A 474 14.13 17.83 8.53
N ARG A 475 14.81 16.71 8.66
CA ARG A 475 14.18 15.39 8.72
C ARG A 475 14.60 14.64 9.98
N SER A 476 13.67 13.87 10.50
CA SER A 476 13.91 12.88 11.56
C SER A 476 12.95 11.72 11.36
N THR A 477 13.32 10.51 11.75
CA THR A 477 12.47 9.32 11.57
C THR A 477 12.29 8.61 12.90
N ASP A 478 11.04 8.50 13.35
CA ASP A 478 10.67 7.63 14.46
C ASP A 478 10.47 6.22 13.92
N ARG A 479 11.04 5.22 14.58
CA ARG A 479 11.03 3.82 14.13
C ARG A 479 10.55 2.91 15.24
N GLN A 480 9.62 2.04 14.90
CA GLN A 480 9.15 0.94 15.73
C GLN A 480 9.27 -0.36 14.93
N PRO A 481 9.29 -1.54 15.57
CA PRO A 481 9.24 -2.80 14.82
C PRO A 481 8.02 -2.84 13.89
N GLY A 482 8.27 -2.88 12.58
CA GLY A 482 7.24 -2.90 11.55
C GLY A 482 6.68 -1.53 11.14
N ASP A 483 7.10 -0.42 11.75
CA ASP A 483 6.52 0.90 11.47
C ASP A 483 7.56 2.03 11.53
N ALA A 484 7.34 3.10 10.77
CA ALA A 484 8.17 4.28 10.82
C ALA A 484 7.39 5.53 10.40
N ILE A 485 7.66 6.64 11.08
CA ILE A 485 7.12 7.96 10.74
C ILE A 485 8.29 8.89 10.46
N THR A 486 8.39 9.39 9.22
CA THR A 486 9.39 10.39 8.87
C THR A 486 8.78 11.78 8.97
N PHE A 487 9.31 12.60 9.87
CA PHE A 487 8.93 14.00 10.05
C PHE A 487 9.86 14.87 9.21
N MET A 488 9.31 15.55 8.20
CA MET A 488 10.01 16.51 7.35
C MET A 488 9.52 17.92 7.67
N PHE A 489 10.26 18.62 8.53
CA PHE A 489 10.03 20.02 8.87
C PHE A 489 10.50 20.92 7.71
N SER A 490 9.71 21.92 7.39
CA SER A 490 10.09 23.02 6.49
C SER A 490 9.50 24.32 6.99
N GLY A 491 10.29 25.40 6.96
CA GLY A 491 9.85 26.66 7.53
C GLY A 491 10.87 27.77 7.42
N THR A 492 10.59 28.86 8.14
CA THR A 492 11.48 30.04 8.25
C THR A 492 11.82 30.32 9.69
N VAL A 493 12.94 30.99 9.92
CA VAL A 493 13.34 31.52 11.23
C VAL A 493 13.33 33.05 11.20
N LYS A 494 12.75 33.65 12.23
CA LYS A 494 12.81 35.09 12.50
C LYS A 494 12.77 35.32 14.00
N ASP A 495 13.63 36.20 14.52
CA ASP A 495 13.63 36.64 15.92
C ASP A 495 13.62 35.49 16.95
N ASP A 496 14.51 34.50 16.80
CA ASP A 496 14.57 33.29 17.65
C ASP A 496 13.28 32.43 17.62
N VAL A 497 12.46 32.56 16.59
CA VAL A 497 11.24 31.77 16.37
C VAL A 497 11.28 31.09 14.99
N MET A 498 11.15 29.77 15.00
CA MET A 498 10.87 28.96 13.83
C MET A 498 9.36 28.84 13.62
N THR A 499 8.91 28.96 12.37
CA THR A 499 7.52 28.64 12.00
C THR A 499 7.50 27.85 10.70
N GLY A 500 6.59 26.89 10.58
CA GLY A 500 6.55 26.08 9.38
C GLY A 500 5.52 24.96 9.40
N SER A 501 5.75 24.00 8.51
CA SER A 501 4.95 22.79 8.36
C SER A 501 5.79 21.54 8.52
N ILE A 502 5.12 20.44 8.85
CA ILE A 502 5.69 19.11 8.92
C ILE A 502 4.96 18.24 7.93
N TYR A 503 5.70 17.71 6.95
CA TYR A 503 5.24 16.63 6.09
C TYR A 503 5.59 15.29 6.74
N MET A 504 4.62 14.37 6.79
CA MET A 504 4.78 13.07 7.47
C MET A 504 4.55 11.88 6.53
N GLY A 505 4.75 12.04 5.21
CA GLY A 505 4.53 10.94 4.26
C GLY A 505 3.05 10.67 4.03
N GLU A 506 2.61 9.44 4.30
CA GLU A 506 1.21 9.02 4.13
C GLU A 506 0.26 9.59 5.20
N TYR A 507 0.82 10.19 6.26
CA TYR A 507 0.07 10.90 7.28
C TYR A 507 -0.22 12.35 6.88
N MET A 508 -1.28 12.92 7.46
CA MET A 508 -1.65 14.32 7.24
C MET A 508 -0.54 15.28 7.72
N THR A 509 -0.42 16.45 7.08
CA THR A 509 0.56 17.46 7.48
C THR A 509 0.20 18.10 8.83
N ALA A 510 1.21 18.63 9.53
CA ALA A 510 1.05 19.42 10.74
C ALA A 510 1.69 20.81 10.56
N LYS A 511 1.32 21.76 11.41
CA LYS A 511 2.03 23.04 11.55
C LYS A 511 2.89 23.00 12.80
N PHE A 512 3.89 23.86 12.88
CA PHE A 512 4.62 24.04 14.13
C PHE A 512 5.17 25.45 14.30
N THR A 513 5.35 25.81 15.57
CA THR A 513 6.12 26.98 15.99
C THR A 513 7.16 26.51 17.00
N ALA A 514 8.40 26.94 16.87
CA ALA A 514 9.45 26.60 17.82
C ALA A 514 10.19 27.86 18.32
N LYS A 515 10.38 27.97 19.63
CA LYS A 515 11.07 29.11 20.26
C LYS A 515 12.44 28.69 20.77
N LYS A 516 13.47 29.47 20.47
CA LYS A 516 14.82 29.21 20.95
C LYS A 516 14.90 29.39 22.46
N LEU A 517 15.41 28.40 23.16
CA LEU A 517 15.66 28.46 24.59
C LEU A 517 16.92 29.27 24.89
N LYS A 518 16.81 30.19 25.84
CA LYS A 518 17.94 30.96 26.38
C LYS A 518 18.35 30.37 27.72
N PHE A 519 19.38 29.54 27.72
CA PHE A 519 19.96 29.04 28.96
C PHE A 519 20.92 30.07 29.56
N LYS A 520 20.82 30.29 30.87
CA LYS A 520 21.86 30.98 31.63
C LYS A 520 22.97 29.96 31.90
N MET A 521 24.10 30.07 31.20
CA MET A 521 25.26 29.21 31.45
C MET A 521 25.72 29.35 32.90
N LYS A 522 25.64 28.26 33.66
CA LYS A 522 26.19 28.19 35.02
C LYS A 522 27.68 27.89 34.90
N ARG A 523 28.50 28.94 35.06
CA ARG A 523 29.97 28.82 35.06
C ARG A 523 30.44 28.52 36.48
N GLU A 524 30.34 27.26 36.88
CA GLU A 524 30.88 26.79 38.15
C GLU A 524 31.99 25.77 37.94
N LYS A 525 33.01 25.81 38.79
CA LYS A 525 34.02 24.76 38.83
C LYS A 525 33.36 23.51 39.38
N ILE A 526 33.40 22.43 38.62
CA ILE A 526 32.95 21.12 39.08
C ILE A 526 34.08 20.51 39.90
N MET A 527 33.84 20.28 41.19
CA MET A 527 34.74 19.50 42.03
C MET A 527 34.43 18.02 41.85
N ILE A 528 35.45 17.22 41.55
CA ILE A 528 35.35 15.77 41.54
C ILE A 528 35.96 15.28 42.86
N PRO A 529 35.16 14.73 43.79
CA PRO A 529 35.69 14.19 45.03
C PRO A 529 36.66 13.04 44.75
N SER A 530 37.75 12.97 45.51
CA SER A 530 38.76 11.88 45.42
C SER A 530 38.46 10.69 46.33
N GLY A 531 37.33 10.70 47.06
CA GLY A 531 36.97 9.68 48.04
C GLY A 531 35.60 9.05 47.80
N PRO A 532 35.27 7.95 48.52
CA PRO A 532 33.91 7.40 48.58
C PRO A 532 32.90 8.46 49.08
N PRO A 533 31.57 8.23 48.96
CA PRO A 533 30.50 9.22 49.21
C PRO A 533 30.35 9.71 50.67
N LEU A 534 31.45 9.77 51.41
CA LEU A 534 31.65 10.47 52.68
C LEU A 534 32.41 11.81 52.49
N ALA A 535 32.88 12.10 51.27
CA ALA A 535 33.60 13.33 50.90
C ALA A 535 32.85 14.16 49.84
N THR A 536 31.51 14.10 49.83
CA THR A 536 30.61 14.91 48.99
C THR A 536 29.74 15.82 49.83
#